data_AF-A0A932WJE2-F1
#
_entry.id   AF-A0A932WJE2-F1
#
_cell.length_a   1.000
_cell.length_b   1.000
_cell.length_c   1.000
_cell.angle_alpha   90.00
_cell.angle_beta   90.00
_cell.angle_gamma   90.00
#
_symmetry.space_group_name_H-M   'P 1'
#
loop_
_entity.id
_entity.type
_entity.pdbx_description
1 polymer ?
#
loop_
_entity_poly.entity_id
_entity_poly.type
_entity_poly.pdbx_seq_one_letter_code
_entity_poly.pdbx_strand_id
1 'polypeptide(L)'
;MEEGLRRLVESFDFSLLDPGLAEDVLAALTHGLAEGAVFPVEGSPLVLFREGLAAAIRDIEGHPRGRLLQRFLTIGPYWAGGEIPADQRNSCLSDEETAAATAFVYHHMVNAFQGRLAEILALPPCFTILKDLQAQGILPSSARLYAGDAVMVSQPDRSGSVKGADHHLLIEAPDSSNTTGVSVAGVVEVKSYRCPPVQLAAQLARHVAGAGYGLHIRERAYRPESVRIGAGSARTVIRIGVVPGQWHLPRSFSIVETEHAHAVRPDPAVPATKTDDIVHVGDTEWRVRLRWSKEALAGAAYEVTFWYMAKVGEVVYGGGAPKHLARMTLGEAGRNAAKMMLYYAILRARSWHDEQRAIALYNAYGFGYALGTSFKNPRGSREMLWFEDLEEILAHGKTKHGCRLVP
;
A
#
# COMPACT_ATOMS: atom_id res chain seq x y z
N MET A 1 0.74 -2.81 -23.41
CA MET A 1 0.53 -2.86 -21.94
C MET A 1 0.89 -1.52 -21.32
N GLU A 2 2.06 -0.94 -21.65
CA GLU A 2 2.50 0.38 -21.16
C GLU A 2 1.51 1.53 -21.43
N GLU A 3 0.92 1.61 -22.63
CA GLU A 3 -0.07 2.66 -22.95
C GLU A 3 -1.37 2.54 -22.13
N GLY A 4 -1.79 1.31 -21.79
CA GLY A 4 -2.96 1.07 -20.94
C GLY A 4 -2.71 1.41 -19.48
N LEU A 5 -1.55 1.00 -18.96
CA LEU A 5 -1.11 1.35 -17.61
C LEU A 5 -0.91 2.86 -17.46
N ARG A 6 -0.40 3.53 -18.49
CA ARG A 6 -0.23 4.98 -18.49
C ARG A 6 -1.56 5.71 -18.36
N ARG A 7 -2.55 5.39 -19.20
CA ARG A 7 -3.90 5.99 -19.11
C ARG A 7 -4.57 5.70 -17.77
N LEU A 8 -4.37 4.48 -17.24
CA LEU A 8 -4.87 4.10 -15.93
C LEU A 8 -4.33 5.03 -14.83
N VAL A 9 -3.01 5.19 -14.79
CA VAL A 9 -2.31 6.02 -13.80
C VAL A 9 -2.63 7.52 -13.98
N GLU A 10 -2.81 7.98 -15.22
CA GLU A 10 -3.20 9.37 -15.52
C GLU A 10 -4.60 9.73 -15.00
N SER A 11 -5.49 8.74 -14.82
CA SER A 11 -6.82 8.94 -14.22
C SER A 11 -6.82 8.96 -12.69
N PHE A 12 -5.66 8.75 -12.06
CA PHE A 12 -5.51 8.78 -10.60
C PHE A 12 -5.20 10.19 -10.10
N ASP A 13 -5.81 10.62 -9.00
CA ASP A 13 -5.43 11.83 -8.28
C ASP A 13 -5.61 11.69 -6.76
N PHE A 14 -5.32 12.76 -6.01
CA PHE A 14 -5.42 12.75 -4.55
C PHE A 14 -6.85 12.63 -4.02
N SER A 15 -7.89 12.81 -4.84
CA SER A 15 -9.30 12.71 -4.42
C SER A 15 -9.72 11.28 -4.06
N LEU A 16 -8.92 10.29 -4.43
CA LEU A 16 -9.12 8.88 -4.04
C LEU A 16 -8.68 8.59 -2.60
N LEU A 17 -8.08 9.55 -1.92
CA LEU A 17 -7.70 9.45 -0.51
C LEU A 17 -8.68 10.24 0.36
N ASP A 18 -8.75 9.88 1.64
CA ASP A 18 -9.37 10.75 2.66
C ASP A 18 -8.75 12.17 2.57
N PRO A 19 -9.55 13.26 2.62
CA PRO A 19 -9.04 14.61 2.40
C PRO A 19 -7.86 15.01 3.29
N GLY A 20 -7.86 14.60 4.56
CA GLY A 20 -6.75 14.92 5.47
C GLY A 20 -5.49 14.14 5.11
N LEU A 21 -5.63 12.88 4.70
CA LEU A 21 -4.51 12.07 4.22
C LEU A 21 -3.99 12.58 2.86
N ALA A 22 -4.88 12.99 1.97
CA ALA A 22 -4.56 13.58 0.67
C ALA A 22 -3.68 14.82 0.82
N GLU A 23 -4.08 15.74 1.71
CA GLU A 23 -3.32 16.96 2.04
C GLU A 23 -1.91 16.62 2.54
N ASP A 24 -1.80 15.63 3.43
CA ASP A 24 -0.53 15.20 3.99
C ASP A 24 0.40 14.52 3.00
N VAL A 25 -0.14 13.67 2.11
CA VAL A 25 0.64 13.03 1.04
C VAL A 25 1.16 14.12 0.09
N LEU A 26 0.31 15.08 -0.29
CA LEU A 26 0.71 16.22 -1.11
C LEU A 26 1.78 17.07 -0.42
N ALA A 27 1.59 17.39 0.86
CA ALA A 27 2.54 18.15 1.65
C ALA A 27 3.88 17.42 1.80
N ALA A 28 3.87 16.11 2.04
CA ALA A 28 5.08 15.29 2.15
C ALA A 28 5.91 15.28 0.86
N LEU A 29 5.25 15.10 -0.30
CA LEU A 29 5.92 15.15 -1.60
C LEU A 29 6.42 16.55 -1.95
N THR A 30 5.63 17.57 -1.66
CA THR A 30 6.02 18.97 -1.87
C THR A 30 7.23 19.34 -1.02
N HIS A 31 7.22 18.94 0.25
CA HIS A 31 8.34 19.13 1.15
C HIS A 31 9.58 18.39 0.67
N GLY A 32 9.44 17.11 0.27
CA GLY A 32 10.56 16.35 -0.27
C GLY A 32 11.18 16.99 -1.52
N LEU A 33 10.36 17.50 -2.45
CA LEU A 33 10.84 18.25 -3.61
C LEU A 33 11.56 19.54 -3.21
N ALA A 34 10.98 20.32 -2.29
CA ALA A 34 11.57 21.58 -1.83
C ALA A 34 12.92 21.38 -1.13
N GLU A 35 13.07 20.29 -0.38
CA GLU A 35 14.31 19.91 0.31
C GLU A 35 15.33 19.19 -0.59
N GLY A 36 15.00 18.99 -1.88
CA GLY A 36 15.90 18.40 -2.85
C GLY A 36 16.05 16.88 -2.72
N ALA A 37 15.00 16.17 -2.28
CA ALA A 37 14.93 14.71 -2.37
C ALA A 37 15.17 14.25 -3.81
N VAL A 38 15.79 13.08 -3.95
CA VAL A 38 15.93 12.42 -5.24
C VAL A 38 14.86 11.36 -5.38
N PHE A 39 13.97 11.55 -6.34
CA PHE A 39 12.92 10.60 -6.71
C PHE A 39 13.31 9.76 -7.93
N PRO A 40 12.61 8.62 -8.19
CA PRO A 40 12.86 7.77 -9.36
C PRO A 40 12.59 8.50 -10.69
N VAL A 41 11.62 9.42 -10.68
CA VAL A 41 11.25 10.27 -11.81
C VAL A 41 11.21 11.72 -11.39
N GLU A 42 11.36 12.63 -12.34
CA GLU A 42 11.20 14.06 -12.12
C GLU A 42 9.74 14.47 -12.40
N GLY A 43 9.21 15.42 -11.62
CA GLY A 43 7.85 15.89 -11.82
C GLY A 43 7.25 16.60 -10.61
N SER A 44 5.99 17.00 -10.76
CA SER A 44 5.20 17.58 -9.67
C SER A 44 4.84 16.52 -8.62
N PRO A 45 4.37 16.91 -7.41
CA PRO A 45 3.88 15.96 -6.41
C PRO A 45 2.88 14.94 -6.97
N LEU A 46 1.97 15.37 -7.86
CA LEU A 46 1.01 14.46 -8.49
C LEU A 46 1.70 13.41 -9.38
N VAL A 47 2.73 13.80 -10.13
CA VAL A 47 3.51 12.86 -10.96
C VAL A 47 4.23 11.84 -10.09
N LEU A 48 4.86 12.27 -8.99
CA LEU A 48 5.55 11.38 -8.06
C LEU A 48 4.60 10.39 -7.38
N PHE A 49 3.44 10.88 -6.95
CA PHE A 49 2.41 10.06 -6.35
C PHE A 49 1.90 9.00 -7.33
N ARG A 50 1.59 9.42 -8.57
CA ARG A 50 1.20 8.54 -9.68
C ARG A 50 2.27 7.49 -9.99
N GLU A 51 3.55 7.84 -9.98
CA GLU A 51 4.63 6.90 -10.22
C GLU A 51 4.73 5.85 -9.10
N GLY A 52 4.58 6.25 -7.84
CA GLY A 52 4.55 5.30 -6.72
C GLY A 52 3.41 4.28 -6.85
N LEU A 53 2.24 4.72 -7.31
CA LEU A 53 1.09 3.84 -7.57
C LEU A 53 1.30 2.98 -8.82
N ALA A 54 1.88 3.54 -9.88
CA ALA A 54 2.24 2.78 -11.08
C ALA A 54 3.20 1.64 -10.71
N ALA A 55 4.17 1.88 -9.82
CA ALA A 55 5.07 0.85 -9.32
C ALA A 55 4.31 -0.26 -8.55
N ALA A 56 3.34 0.11 -7.70
CA ALA A 56 2.49 -0.87 -7.03
C ALA A 56 1.64 -1.69 -8.02
N ILE A 57 1.06 -1.06 -9.04
CA ILE A 57 0.29 -1.75 -10.09
C ILE A 57 1.19 -2.71 -10.89
N ARG A 58 2.41 -2.29 -11.26
CA ARG A 58 3.37 -3.17 -11.95
C ARG A 58 3.74 -4.39 -11.12
N ASP A 59 3.90 -4.24 -9.80
CA ASP A 59 4.15 -5.37 -8.88
C ASP A 59 2.95 -6.34 -8.87
N ILE A 60 1.73 -5.80 -8.78
CA ILE A 60 0.48 -6.57 -8.83
C ILE A 60 0.34 -7.32 -10.16
N GLU A 61 0.59 -6.66 -11.28
CA GLU A 61 0.44 -7.25 -12.63
C GLU A 61 1.55 -8.24 -12.97
N GLY A 62 2.78 -8.00 -12.49
CA GLY A 62 3.92 -8.89 -12.64
C GLY A 62 3.86 -10.13 -11.76
N HIS A 63 3.07 -10.10 -10.69
CA HIS A 63 2.90 -11.25 -9.81
C HIS A 63 2.18 -12.41 -10.53
N PRO A 64 2.57 -13.69 -10.32
CA PRO A 64 1.92 -14.84 -10.98
C PRO A 64 0.39 -14.92 -10.78
N ARG A 65 -0.11 -14.33 -9.68
CA ARG A 65 -1.54 -14.24 -9.37
C ARG A 65 -2.25 -12.98 -9.93
N GLY A 66 -1.54 -12.07 -10.60
CA GLY A 66 -2.16 -10.91 -11.26
C GLY A 66 -3.18 -11.32 -12.33
N ARG A 67 -2.85 -12.35 -13.14
CA ARG A 67 -3.80 -12.93 -14.11
C ARG A 67 -5.02 -13.58 -13.47
N LEU A 68 -4.86 -14.11 -12.25
CA LEU A 68 -5.94 -14.73 -11.50
C LEU A 68 -6.97 -13.68 -11.05
N LEU A 69 -6.55 -12.45 -10.72
CA LEU A 69 -7.46 -11.34 -10.43
C LEU A 69 -8.35 -11.00 -11.64
N GLN A 70 -7.77 -10.95 -12.84
CA GLN A 70 -8.54 -10.69 -14.06
C GLN A 70 -9.59 -11.78 -14.28
N ARG A 71 -9.22 -13.07 -14.12
CA ARG A 71 -10.16 -14.19 -14.18
C ARG A 71 -11.23 -14.14 -13.08
N PHE A 72 -10.86 -13.70 -11.87
CA PHE A 72 -11.81 -13.50 -10.78
C PHE A 72 -12.89 -12.49 -11.14
N LEU A 73 -12.55 -11.41 -11.84
CA LEU A 73 -13.54 -10.41 -12.28
C LEU A 73 -14.31 -10.83 -13.55
N THR A 74 -13.72 -11.65 -14.43
CA THR A 74 -14.35 -12.02 -15.71
C THR A 74 -15.30 -13.21 -15.59
N ILE A 75 -14.84 -14.31 -14.99
CA ILE A 75 -15.59 -15.58 -14.89
C ILE A 75 -16.01 -15.90 -13.46
N GLY A 76 -15.22 -15.44 -12.47
CA GLY A 76 -15.57 -15.52 -11.05
C GLY A 76 -15.67 -16.94 -10.47
N PRO A 77 -15.91 -17.05 -9.15
CA PRO A 77 -16.21 -18.32 -8.50
C PRO A 77 -17.56 -18.89 -8.96
N TYR A 78 -17.75 -20.19 -8.79
CA TYR A 78 -19.08 -20.78 -8.95
C TYR A 78 -20.06 -20.16 -7.94
N TRP A 79 -21.25 -19.79 -8.42
CA TRP A 79 -22.20 -18.95 -7.67
C TRP A 79 -22.89 -19.65 -6.50
N ALA A 80 -22.83 -20.99 -6.43
CA ALA A 80 -23.45 -21.80 -5.39
C ALA A 80 -22.40 -22.55 -4.54
N GLY A 81 -22.77 -22.88 -3.30
CA GLY A 81 -22.03 -23.84 -2.49
C GLY A 81 -22.18 -25.28 -3.02
N GLY A 82 -21.32 -26.19 -2.56
CA GLY A 82 -21.38 -27.62 -2.93
C GLY A 82 -20.46 -28.00 -4.10
N GLU A 83 -20.72 -29.13 -4.75
CA GLU A 83 -19.87 -29.57 -5.88
C GLU A 83 -20.13 -28.72 -7.13
N ILE A 84 -19.06 -28.36 -7.86
CA ILE A 84 -19.17 -27.68 -9.16
C ILE A 84 -19.56 -28.71 -10.24
N PRO A 85 -20.70 -28.53 -10.94
CA PRO A 85 -21.11 -29.41 -12.03
C PRO A 85 -20.01 -29.57 -13.09
N ALA A 86 -19.84 -30.79 -13.61
CA ALA A 86 -18.72 -31.12 -14.50
C ALA A 86 -18.67 -30.23 -15.77
N ASP A 87 -19.83 -29.85 -16.30
CA ASP A 87 -19.99 -28.96 -17.46
C ASP A 87 -19.62 -27.49 -17.15
N GLN A 88 -19.61 -27.10 -15.87
CA GLN A 88 -19.29 -25.73 -15.43
C GLN A 88 -17.84 -25.56 -14.92
N ARG A 89 -17.07 -26.64 -14.80
CA ARG A 89 -15.71 -26.58 -14.24
C ARG A 89 -14.74 -25.71 -15.04
N ASN A 90 -15.00 -25.52 -16.33
CA ASN A 90 -14.17 -24.69 -17.21
C ASN A 90 -14.71 -23.27 -17.40
N SER A 91 -15.91 -22.95 -16.88
CA SER A 91 -16.57 -21.65 -17.02
C SER A 91 -16.49 -20.79 -15.75
N CYS A 92 -15.90 -21.31 -14.66
CA CYS A 92 -15.70 -20.59 -13.40
C CYS A 92 -14.32 -20.92 -12.80
N LEU A 93 -13.94 -20.18 -11.75
CA LEU A 93 -12.77 -20.49 -10.95
C LEU A 93 -13.00 -21.70 -10.06
N SER A 94 -11.96 -22.51 -9.87
CA SER A 94 -11.98 -23.52 -8.81
C SER A 94 -11.97 -22.88 -7.41
N ASP A 95 -12.21 -23.69 -6.39
CA ASP A 95 -12.16 -23.22 -4.99
C ASP A 95 -10.73 -22.83 -4.57
N GLU A 96 -9.71 -23.53 -5.09
CA GLU A 96 -8.29 -23.18 -4.93
C GLU A 96 -7.98 -21.82 -5.56
N GLU A 97 -8.43 -21.62 -6.79
CA GLU A 97 -8.24 -20.38 -7.54
C GLU A 97 -8.96 -19.22 -6.86
N THR A 98 -10.18 -19.44 -6.39
CA THR A 98 -10.97 -18.46 -5.64
C THR A 98 -10.25 -18.04 -4.36
N ALA A 99 -9.83 -18.99 -3.53
CA ALA A 99 -9.09 -18.72 -2.30
C ALA A 99 -7.76 -17.97 -2.58
N ALA A 100 -7.04 -18.35 -3.63
CA ALA A 100 -5.81 -17.71 -4.03
C ALA A 100 -6.02 -16.26 -4.53
N ALA A 101 -7.12 -15.99 -5.24
CA ALA A 101 -7.50 -14.65 -5.70
C ALA A 101 -7.86 -13.75 -4.52
N THR A 102 -8.72 -14.21 -3.61
CA THR A 102 -9.10 -13.46 -2.40
C THR A 102 -7.89 -13.17 -1.52
N ALA A 103 -7.00 -14.14 -1.32
CA ALA A 103 -5.77 -13.94 -0.56
C ALA A 103 -4.82 -12.94 -1.24
N PHE A 104 -4.76 -12.93 -2.57
CA PHE A 104 -3.95 -11.99 -3.34
C PHE A 104 -4.43 -10.55 -3.18
N VAL A 105 -5.74 -10.31 -3.30
CA VAL A 105 -6.32 -8.98 -3.03
C VAL A 105 -6.01 -8.55 -1.59
N TYR A 106 -6.32 -9.41 -0.62
CA TYR A 106 -6.23 -9.07 0.80
C TYR A 106 -4.80 -8.83 1.29
N HIS A 107 -3.82 -9.64 0.86
CA HIS A 107 -2.46 -9.59 1.40
C HIS A 107 -1.42 -8.95 0.48
N HIS A 108 -1.67 -8.85 -0.81
CA HIS A 108 -0.69 -8.31 -1.75
C HIS A 108 -1.12 -6.93 -2.24
N MET A 109 -2.29 -6.81 -2.86
CA MET A 109 -2.71 -5.53 -3.45
C MET A 109 -2.87 -4.43 -2.41
N VAL A 110 -3.64 -4.69 -1.36
CA VAL A 110 -3.87 -3.72 -0.28
C VAL A 110 -2.55 -3.32 0.37
N ASN A 111 -1.68 -4.29 0.68
CA ASN A 111 -0.39 -4.02 1.30
C ASN A 111 0.56 -3.24 0.39
N ALA A 112 0.53 -3.46 -0.94
CA ALA A 112 1.35 -2.72 -1.88
C ALA A 112 0.99 -1.22 -1.88
N PHE A 113 -0.30 -0.89 -2.01
CA PHE A 113 -0.75 0.51 -1.94
C PHE A 113 -0.53 1.13 -0.55
N GLN A 114 -0.82 0.37 0.51
CA GLN A 114 -0.60 0.82 1.88
C GLN A 114 0.87 1.14 2.17
N GLY A 115 1.78 0.30 1.65
CA GLY A 115 3.22 0.51 1.75
C GLY A 115 3.65 1.81 1.07
N ARG A 116 3.19 2.06 -0.15
CA ARG A 116 3.54 3.29 -0.89
C ARG A 116 3.07 4.57 -0.20
N LEU A 117 1.87 4.56 0.39
CA LEU A 117 1.40 5.70 1.19
C LEU A 117 2.29 5.93 2.42
N ALA A 118 2.67 4.87 3.12
CA ALA A 118 3.57 4.97 4.27
C ALA A 118 4.96 5.49 3.88
N GLU A 119 5.52 5.02 2.75
CA GLU A 119 6.80 5.49 2.22
C GLU A 119 6.77 6.98 1.92
N ILE A 120 5.71 7.51 1.31
CA ILE A 120 5.58 8.95 1.03
C ILE A 120 5.52 9.75 2.33
N LEU A 121 4.69 9.32 3.29
CA LEU A 121 4.53 10.00 4.57
C LEU A 121 5.79 9.93 5.45
N ALA A 122 6.71 9.02 5.18
CA ALA A 122 7.99 8.94 5.87
C ALA A 122 8.97 10.04 5.43
N LEU A 123 8.72 10.74 4.31
CA LEU A 123 9.65 11.75 3.79
C LEU A 123 9.91 12.89 4.78
N PRO A 124 8.90 13.61 5.33
CA PRO A 124 9.15 14.73 6.24
C PRO A 124 9.98 14.37 7.48
N PRO A 125 9.65 13.33 8.28
CA PRO A 125 10.45 13.02 9.46
C PRO A 125 11.85 12.52 9.10
N CYS A 126 12.04 11.85 7.95
CA CYS A 126 13.38 11.50 7.47
C CYS A 126 14.21 12.73 7.09
N PHE A 127 13.58 13.77 6.52
CA PHE A 127 14.24 15.04 6.27
C PHE A 127 14.61 15.78 7.55
N THR A 128 13.72 15.81 8.55
CA THR A 128 14.04 16.38 9.87
C THR A 128 15.31 15.73 10.43
N ILE A 129 15.39 14.39 10.43
CA ILE A 129 16.58 13.67 10.89
C ILE A 129 17.81 14.02 10.05
N LEU A 130 17.70 14.05 8.72
CA LEU A 130 18.81 14.43 7.83
C LEU A 130 19.34 15.84 8.15
N LYS A 131 18.46 16.82 8.30
CA LYS A 131 18.85 18.21 8.59
C LYS A 131 19.48 18.35 9.97
N ASP A 132 18.96 17.65 10.97
CA ASP A 132 19.54 17.63 12.31
C ASP A 132 20.96 17.05 12.29
N LEU A 133 21.17 15.95 11.56
CA LEU A 133 22.49 15.34 11.37
C LEU A 133 23.46 16.25 10.62
N GLN A 134 22.97 17.03 9.65
CA GLN A 134 23.76 18.02 8.94
C GLN A 134 24.13 19.21 9.83
N ALA A 135 23.19 19.72 10.62
CA ALA A 135 23.41 20.81 11.56
C ALA A 135 24.41 20.44 12.66
N GLN A 136 24.41 19.16 13.08
CA GLN A 136 25.38 18.62 14.03
C GLN A 136 26.75 18.29 13.41
N GLY A 137 26.91 18.44 12.09
CA GLY A 137 28.15 18.10 11.38
C GLY A 137 28.44 16.60 11.28
N ILE A 138 27.47 15.74 11.62
CA ILE A 138 27.58 14.28 11.51
C ILE A 138 27.53 13.87 10.04
N LEU A 139 26.65 14.51 9.26
CA LEU A 139 26.57 14.36 7.81
C LEU A 139 26.95 15.68 7.11
N PRO A 140 27.59 15.62 5.93
CA PRO A 140 27.85 16.83 5.16
C PRO A 140 26.56 17.40 4.56
N SER A 141 26.57 18.70 4.24
CA SER A 141 25.46 19.37 3.55
C SER A 141 25.14 18.78 2.17
N SER A 142 26.09 18.07 1.56
CA SER A 142 25.91 17.34 0.30
C SER A 142 25.16 16.01 0.46
N ALA A 143 24.91 15.53 1.68
CA ALA A 143 24.08 14.35 1.91
C ALA A 143 22.63 14.62 1.49
N ARG A 144 22.03 13.68 0.76
CA ARG A 144 20.65 13.80 0.24
C ARG A 144 19.83 12.56 0.54
N LEU A 145 18.52 12.76 0.67
CA LEU A 145 17.53 11.68 0.77
C LEU A 145 17.14 11.19 -0.64
N TYR A 146 17.21 9.89 -0.87
CA TYR A 146 16.77 9.22 -2.09
C TYR A 146 15.55 8.36 -1.76
N ALA A 147 14.44 8.63 -2.43
CA ALA A 147 13.14 8.08 -2.07
C ALA A 147 12.76 6.87 -2.94
N GLY A 148 12.32 5.81 -2.29
CA GLY A 148 11.72 4.63 -2.92
C GLY A 148 12.68 3.97 -3.90
N ASP A 149 12.18 3.77 -5.11
CA ASP A 149 12.86 3.05 -6.17
C ASP A 149 13.93 3.91 -6.88
N ALA A 150 14.27 5.09 -6.34
CA ALA A 150 15.36 5.95 -6.84
C ALA A 150 16.73 5.28 -6.69
N VAL A 151 16.82 4.29 -5.81
CA VAL A 151 18.02 3.48 -5.56
C VAL A 151 17.65 2.01 -5.67
N MET A 152 18.26 1.34 -6.64
CA MET A 152 18.21 -0.10 -6.79
C MET A 152 19.54 -0.71 -6.33
N VAL A 153 19.50 -1.92 -5.80
CA VAL A 153 20.66 -2.65 -5.31
C VAL A 153 20.95 -3.82 -6.25
N SER A 154 22.22 -3.99 -6.63
CA SER A 154 22.66 -5.10 -7.47
C SER A 154 22.57 -6.43 -6.71
N GLN A 155 22.22 -7.52 -7.41
CA GLN A 155 22.19 -8.84 -6.81
C GLN A 155 23.54 -9.57 -7.00
N PRO A 156 24.13 -10.15 -5.95
CA PRO A 156 25.45 -10.80 -6.05
C PRO A 156 25.43 -12.06 -6.93
N ASP A 157 24.36 -12.85 -6.87
CA ASP A 157 24.27 -14.17 -7.52
C ASP A 157 23.31 -14.21 -8.72
N ARG A 158 22.77 -13.05 -9.14
CA ARG A 158 21.77 -12.97 -10.21
C ARG A 158 22.00 -11.73 -11.07
N SER A 159 21.73 -11.86 -12.37
CA SER A 159 21.67 -10.69 -13.24
C SER A 159 20.46 -9.84 -12.87
N GLY A 160 20.69 -8.59 -12.49
CA GLY A 160 19.64 -7.60 -12.26
C GLY A 160 19.82 -6.82 -10.97
N SER A 161 18.87 -5.91 -10.75
CA SER A 161 18.79 -5.07 -9.56
C SER A 161 17.41 -5.20 -8.94
N VAL A 162 17.36 -5.11 -7.62
CA VAL A 162 16.11 -5.09 -6.84
C VAL A 162 15.99 -3.76 -6.10
N LYS A 163 14.78 -3.42 -5.64
CA LYS A 163 14.59 -2.26 -4.76
C LYS A 163 15.54 -2.38 -3.56
N GLY A 164 16.23 -1.29 -3.22
CA GLY A 164 17.01 -1.21 -2.00
C GLY A 164 16.15 -0.98 -0.75
N ALA A 165 16.67 -0.20 0.19
CA ALA A 165 15.87 0.36 1.29
C ALA A 165 14.74 1.25 0.76
N ASP A 166 13.70 1.44 1.59
CA ASP A 166 12.58 2.31 1.24
C ASP A 166 13.03 3.75 1.01
N HIS A 167 14.00 4.25 1.79
CA HIS A 167 14.79 5.44 1.44
C HIS A 167 16.27 5.24 1.77
N HIS A 168 17.14 6.01 1.12
CA HIS A 168 18.57 6.06 1.42
C HIS A 168 19.03 7.49 1.72
N LEU A 169 20.00 7.63 2.61
CA LEU A 169 20.79 8.85 2.75
C LEU A 169 22.13 8.62 2.04
N LEU A 170 22.35 9.30 0.93
CA LEU A 170 23.57 9.11 0.13
C LEU A 170 24.40 10.39 0.04
N ILE A 171 25.71 10.22 -0.10
CA ILE A 171 26.68 11.28 -0.37
C ILE A 171 27.38 10.91 -1.67
N GLU A 172 27.05 11.60 -2.75
CA GLU A 172 27.73 11.43 -4.03
C GLU A 172 29.03 12.26 -4.05
N ALA A 173 30.13 11.66 -4.51
CA ALA A 173 31.37 12.40 -4.73
C ALA A 173 31.16 13.41 -5.89
N PRO A 174 31.76 14.61 -5.81
CA PRO A 174 31.68 15.56 -6.91
C PRO A 174 32.31 14.98 -8.18
N ASP A 175 31.67 15.20 -9.32
CA ASP A 175 32.13 14.71 -10.64
C ASP A 175 33.51 15.24 -11.05
N SER A 176 34.02 16.27 -10.38
CA SER A 176 35.38 16.79 -10.59
C SER A 176 36.48 15.91 -9.98
N SER A 177 36.12 14.90 -9.18
CA SER A 177 37.07 13.91 -8.68
C SER A 177 37.20 12.76 -9.69
N ASN A 178 38.44 12.37 -10.04
CA ASN A 178 38.72 11.19 -10.86
C ASN A 178 38.20 9.85 -10.24
N THR A 179 37.57 9.91 -9.07
CA THR A 179 36.95 8.79 -8.36
C THR A 179 35.46 9.01 -8.24
N THR A 180 34.70 8.40 -9.15
CA THR A 180 33.23 8.39 -9.10
C THR A 180 32.76 7.39 -8.03
N GLY A 181 32.51 7.90 -6.83
CA GLY A 181 32.09 7.10 -5.68
C GLY A 181 30.82 7.61 -5.03
N VAL A 182 30.12 6.71 -4.33
CA VAL A 182 28.94 7.05 -3.51
C VAL A 182 29.11 6.47 -2.11
N SER A 183 28.73 7.24 -1.10
CA SER A 183 28.70 6.75 0.28
C SER A 183 27.27 6.57 0.75
N VAL A 184 26.95 5.40 1.30
CA VAL A 184 25.66 5.10 1.95
C VAL A 184 25.75 5.55 3.40
N ALA A 185 25.34 6.79 3.65
CA ALA A 185 25.35 7.38 4.97
C ALA A 185 24.22 6.85 5.87
N GLY A 186 23.12 6.40 5.27
CA GLY A 186 22.02 5.81 6.01
C GLY A 186 20.99 5.09 5.16
N VAL A 187 20.17 4.29 5.83
CA VAL A 187 19.05 3.53 5.24
C VAL A 187 17.80 3.72 6.07
N VAL A 188 16.65 3.74 5.39
CA VAL A 188 15.32 3.87 6.00
C VAL A 188 14.48 2.66 5.63
N GLU A 189 13.86 2.03 6.62
CA GLU A 189 12.89 0.96 6.41
C GLU A 189 11.53 1.43 6.93
N VAL A 190 10.54 1.41 6.05
CA VAL A 190 9.18 1.84 6.34
C VAL A 190 8.28 0.63 6.47
N LYS A 191 7.38 0.70 7.45
CA LYS A 191 6.32 -0.29 7.64
C LYS A 191 4.98 0.40 7.63
N SER A 192 4.06 -0.17 6.87
CA SER A 192 2.64 0.19 6.90
C SER A 192 1.89 -0.52 8.03
N TYR A 193 2.55 -1.40 8.79
CA TYR A 193 1.97 -2.19 9.86
C TYR A 193 2.88 -2.20 11.11
N ARG A 194 2.36 -2.72 12.23
CA ARG A 194 3.14 -2.90 13.45
C ARG A 194 4.21 -3.97 13.23
N CYS A 195 5.47 -3.56 13.28
CA CYS A 195 6.62 -4.45 13.14
C CYS A 195 7.40 -4.53 14.47
N PRO A 196 7.75 -5.73 14.96
CA PRO A 196 8.63 -5.87 16.11
C PRO A 196 9.99 -5.18 15.87
N PRO A 197 10.56 -4.47 16.86
CA PRO A 197 11.83 -3.75 16.69
C PRO A 197 12.98 -4.62 16.18
N VAL A 198 13.06 -5.88 16.63
CA VAL A 198 14.11 -6.83 16.20
C VAL A 198 14.01 -7.15 14.70
N GLN A 199 12.79 -7.29 14.18
CA GLN A 199 12.58 -7.55 12.75
C GLN A 199 12.93 -6.33 11.90
N LEU A 200 12.56 -5.13 12.38
CA LEU A 200 12.90 -3.87 11.73
C LEU A 200 14.42 -3.65 11.69
N ALA A 201 15.11 -3.89 12.81
CA ALA A 201 16.57 -3.82 12.88
C ALA A 201 17.25 -4.82 11.93
N ALA A 202 16.74 -6.05 11.84
CA ALA A 202 17.23 -7.06 10.90
C ALA A 202 17.03 -6.63 9.43
N GLN A 203 15.90 -5.98 9.11
CA GLN A 203 15.66 -5.43 7.77
C GLN A 203 16.63 -4.30 7.43
N LEU A 204 16.82 -3.35 8.34
CA LEU A 204 17.80 -2.27 8.18
C LEU A 204 19.22 -2.81 7.97
N ALA A 205 19.64 -3.82 8.76
CA ALA A 205 20.93 -4.46 8.58
C ALA A 205 21.09 -5.12 7.20
N ARG A 206 20.03 -5.78 6.69
CA ARG A 206 20.04 -6.38 5.34
C ARG A 206 20.15 -5.31 4.26
N HIS A 207 19.52 -4.15 4.41
CA HIS A 207 19.65 -3.05 3.46
C HIS A 207 21.07 -2.49 3.40
N VAL A 208 21.71 -2.30 4.56
CA VAL A 208 23.12 -1.88 4.64
C VAL A 208 24.04 -2.89 3.95
N ALA A 209 23.86 -4.19 4.24
CA ALA A 209 24.64 -5.25 3.61
C ALA A 209 24.41 -5.31 2.09
N GLY A 210 23.14 -5.21 1.68
CA GLY A 210 22.71 -5.23 0.29
C GLY A 210 23.36 -4.11 -0.52
N ALA A 211 23.36 -2.88 0.01
CA ALA A 211 23.96 -1.72 -0.66
C ALA A 211 25.46 -1.92 -0.98
N GLY A 212 26.16 -2.76 -0.21
CA GLY A 212 27.57 -3.11 -0.46
C GLY A 212 27.80 -3.91 -1.75
N TYR A 213 26.75 -4.50 -2.35
CA TYR A 213 26.85 -5.22 -3.62
C TYR A 213 26.80 -4.33 -4.87
N GLY A 214 26.72 -3.01 -4.69
CA GLY A 214 26.58 -2.06 -5.78
C GLY A 214 25.19 -1.43 -5.82
N LEU A 215 25.13 -0.22 -6.37
CA LEU A 215 23.94 0.60 -6.43
C LEU A 215 23.65 1.01 -7.88
N HIS A 216 22.38 1.14 -8.21
CA HIS A 216 21.93 1.83 -9.42
C HIS A 216 21.07 3.00 -8.98
N ILE A 217 21.55 4.22 -9.25
CA ILE A 217 20.92 5.46 -8.85
C ILE A 217 20.54 6.18 -10.12
N ARG A 218 19.23 6.31 -10.39
CA ARG A 218 18.72 6.76 -11.70
C ARG A 218 19.38 5.95 -12.83
N GLU A 219 20.04 6.58 -13.80
CA GLU A 219 20.69 5.91 -14.94
C GLU A 219 22.15 5.49 -14.65
N ARG A 220 22.67 5.77 -13.44
CA ARG A 220 24.08 5.56 -13.10
C ARG A 220 24.27 4.30 -12.26
N ALA A 221 25.10 3.39 -12.72
CA ALA A 221 25.51 2.20 -11.97
C ALA A 221 26.83 2.44 -11.22
N TYR A 222 26.84 2.08 -9.93
CA TYR A 222 28.00 2.08 -9.04
C TYR A 222 28.33 0.64 -8.70
N ARG A 223 29.54 0.21 -9.06
CA ARG A 223 30.06 -1.11 -8.71
C ARG A 223 30.37 -1.19 -7.21
N PRO A 224 30.42 -2.39 -6.61
CA PRO A 224 30.75 -2.57 -5.18
C PRO A 224 31.96 -1.74 -4.71
N GLU A 225 33.02 -1.66 -5.53
CA GLU A 225 34.26 -0.98 -5.18
C GLU A 225 34.12 0.56 -5.13
N SER A 226 33.10 1.09 -5.81
CA SER A 226 32.73 2.51 -5.82
C SER A 226 31.72 2.87 -4.72
N VAL A 227 31.19 1.88 -3.99
CA VAL A 227 30.24 2.10 -2.89
C VAL A 227 30.96 2.03 -1.55
N ARG A 228 30.87 3.10 -0.77
CA ARG A 228 31.36 3.15 0.62
C ARG A 228 30.19 3.03 1.57
N ILE A 229 30.29 2.12 2.54
CA ILE A 229 29.28 2.00 3.59
C ILE A 229 29.67 2.89 4.77
N GLY A 230 28.75 3.77 5.16
CA GLY A 230 28.90 4.72 6.25
C GLY A 230 29.49 6.07 5.83
N ALA A 231 29.39 7.04 6.74
CA ALA A 231 29.91 8.39 6.59
C ALA A 231 30.92 8.73 7.70
N GLY A 232 31.78 9.72 7.42
CA GLY A 232 32.81 10.19 8.36
C GLY A 232 33.95 9.20 8.60
N SER A 233 34.86 9.56 9.51
CA SER A 233 36.03 8.74 9.87
C SER A 233 35.64 7.42 10.55
N ALA A 234 34.56 7.41 11.31
CA ALA A 234 34.04 6.22 11.99
C ALA A 234 33.24 5.28 11.07
N ARG A 235 32.99 5.67 9.80
CA ARG A 235 32.15 4.93 8.83
C ARG A 235 30.79 4.56 9.41
N THR A 236 30.18 5.52 10.08
CA THR A 236 28.90 5.35 10.77
C THR A 236 27.75 5.28 9.77
N VAL A 237 26.83 4.33 9.95
CA VAL A 237 25.61 4.22 9.14
C VAL A 237 24.39 4.55 9.98
N ILE A 238 23.66 5.58 9.55
CA ILE A 238 22.40 6.02 10.14
C ILE A 238 21.28 5.04 9.76
N ARG A 239 20.52 4.58 10.74
CA ARG A 239 19.41 3.63 10.54
C ARG A 239 18.12 4.26 11.02
N ILE A 240 17.12 4.34 10.15
CA ILE A 240 15.83 4.96 10.48
C ILE A 240 14.73 3.92 10.27
N GLY A 241 14.07 3.53 11.36
CA GLY A 241 12.90 2.66 11.32
C GLY A 241 11.62 3.48 11.39
N VAL A 242 10.72 3.31 10.42
CA VAL A 242 9.43 4.03 10.37
C VAL A 242 8.27 3.06 10.54
N VAL A 243 7.36 3.35 11.45
CA VAL A 243 6.16 2.55 11.73
C VAL A 243 4.92 3.46 11.80
N PRO A 244 3.71 2.96 11.58
CA PRO A 244 2.52 3.79 11.64
C PRO A 244 2.11 4.08 13.09
N GLY A 245 1.27 5.09 13.26
CA GLY A 245 0.62 5.45 14.51
C GLY A 245 -0.25 4.31 15.08
N GLN A 246 -0.49 4.37 16.39
CA GLN A 246 -1.20 3.30 17.12
C GLN A 246 -2.69 3.55 17.35
N TRP A 247 -3.22 4.68 16.91
CA TRP A 247 -4.64 5.01 17.04
C TRP A 247 -5.51 4.22 16.05
N HIS A 248 -6.81 4.17 16.31
CA HIS A 248 -7.80 3.45 15.51
C HIS A 248 -8.74 4.44 14.84
N LEU A 249 -9.18 4.13 13.61
CA LEU A 249 -10.19 4.92 12.91
C LEU A 249 -11.48 5.01 13.73
N PRO A 250 -12.24 6.10 13.64
CA PRO A 250 -13.55 6.21 14.28
C PRO A 250 -14.44 5.02 13.94
N ARG A 251 -15.11 4.49 14.96
CA ARG A 251 -16.06 3.36 14.82
C ARG A 251 -17.49 3.84 14.55
N SER A 252 -17.69 5.14 14.51
CA SER A 252 -18.91 5.83 14.11
C SER A 252 -18.96 6.00 12.59
N PHE A 253 -20.16 5.87 12.05
CA PHE A 253 -20.47 6.11 10.65
C PHE A 253 -21.93 6.59 10.53
N SER A 254 -22.25 7.15 9.38
CA SER A 254 -23.62 7.53 9.00
C SER A 254 -24.00 6.82 7.70
N ILE A 255 -25.30 6.61 7.51
CA ILE A 255 -25.86 6.21 6.23
C ILE A 255 -26.36 7.47 5.54
N VAL A 256 -25.91 7.70 4.31
CA VAL A 256 -26.33 8.83 3.48
C VAL A 256 -27.03 8.33 2.23
N GLU A 257 -28.09 9.01 1.85
CA GLU A 257 -28.77 8.78 0.57
C GLU A 257 -27.96 9.47 -0.54
N THR A 258 -27.69 8.72 -1.62
CA THR A 258 -27.05 9.22 -2.84
C THR A 258 -28.04 9.08 -3.99
N GLU A 259 -27.74 9.67 -5.15
CA GLU A 259 -28.61 9.61 -6.34
C GLU A 259 -28.97 8.17 -6.79
N HIS A 260 -28.17 7.17 -6.39
CA HIS A 260 -28.30 5.80 -6.90
C HIS A 260 -28.40 4.72 -5.81
N ALA A 261 -28.09 5.04 -4.55
CA ALA A 261 -28.09 4.07 -3.44
C ALA A 261 -27.96 4.73 -2.07
N HIS A 262 -28.14 3.94 -1.00
CA HIS A 262 -27.58 4.31 0.30
C HIS A 262 -26.07 4.04 0.33
N ALA A 263 -25.29 4.94 0.91
CA ALA A 263 -23.86 4.81 1.09
C ALA A 263 -23.48 4.94 2.57
N VAL A 264 -22.46 4.18 2.98
CA VAL A 264 -21.87 4.32 4.32
C VAL A 264 -20.83 5.43 4.26
N ARG A 265 -21.00 6.45 5.08
CA ARG A 265 -20.04 7.53 5.26
C ARG A 265 -19.44 7.43 6.66
N PRO A 266 -18.20 6.94 6.79
CA PRO A 266 -17.52 6.93 8.07
C PRO A 266 -17.14 8.33 8.52
N ASP A 267 -16.98 8.50 9.83
CA ASP A 267 -16.40 9.73 10.35
C ASP A 267 -14.94 9.88 9.86
N PRO A 268 -14.49 11.11 9.60
CA PRO A 268 -13.19 11.36 8.98
C PRO A 268 -12.04 10.85 9.85
N ALA A 269 -10.98 10.42 9.18
CA ALA A 269 -9.79 9.91 9.84
C ALA A 269 -8.98 11.08 10.42
N VAL A 270 -9.01 11.27 11.75
CA VAL A 270 -8.25 12.35 12.41
C VAL A 270 -7.07 11.75 13.19
N PRO A 271 -5.81 12.04 12.81
CA PRO A 271 -4.64 11.66 13.58
C PRO A 271 -4.72 12.14 15.04
N ALA A 272 -4.36 11.26 15.98
CA ALA A 272 -4.33 11.60 17.41
C ALA A 272 -3.30 12.69 17.76
N THR A 273 -2.28 12.86 16.91
CA THR A 273 -1.24 13.88 17.04
C THR A 273 -1.12 14.72 15.78
N LYS A 274 -0.64 15.96 15.93
CA LYS A 274 -0.41 16.86 14.78
C LYS A 274 0.87 16.54 14.02
N THR A 275 1.84 15.93 14.68
CA THR A 275 3.17 15.64 14.13
C THR A 275 3.53 14.17 14.32
N ASP A 276 4.47 13.70 13.51
CA ASP A 276 5.13 12.42 13.72
C ASP A 276 5.98 12.46 15.00
N ASP A 277 6.16 11.29 15.62
CA ASP A 277 7.00 11.11 16.81
C ASP A 277 8.36 10.56 16.38
N ILE A 278 9.43 11.33 16.61
CA ILE A 278 10.80 10.99 16.23
C ILE A 278 11.61 10.76 17.50
N VAL A 279 12.11 9.54 17.68
CA VAL A 279 12.87 9.12 18.86
C VAL A 279 14.25 8.64 18.44
N HIS A 280 15.29 9.22 19.02
CA HIS A 280 16.67 8.72 18.93
C HIS A 280 16.85 7.58 19.94
N VAL A 281 17.13 6.35 19.48
CA VAL A 281 17.11 5.14 20.33
C VAL A 281 18.49 4.54 20.58
N GLY A 282 19.53 5.07 19.95
CA GLY A 282 20.94 4.72 20.15
C GLY A 282 21.79 5.53 19.19
N ASP A 283 23.12 5.46 19.29
CA ASP A 283 24.08 6.38 18.63
C ASP A 283 23.87 6.63 17.13
N THR A 284 23.22 5.70 16.44
CA THR A 284 23.03 5.72 14.98
C THR A 284 21.64 5.28 14.56
N GLU A 285 20.69 5.17 15.50
CA GLU A 285 19.36 4.62 15.23
C GLU A 285 18.26 5.60 15.64
N TRP A 286 17.36 5.87 14.70
CA TRP A 286 16.14 6.65 14.90
C TRP A 286 14.93 5.78 14.67
N ARG A 287 13.87 6.06 15.43
CA ARG A 287 12.55 5.50 15.23
C ARG A 287 11.56 6.61 15.00
N VAL A 288 10.81 6.48 13.93
CA VAL A 288 9.72 7.37 13.58
C VAL A 288 8.42 6.61 13.74
N ARG A 289 7.48 7.19 14.48
CA ARG A 289 6.09 6.78 14.46
C ARG A 289 5.30 7.85 13.71
N LEU A 290 4.76 7.48 12.56
CA LEU A 290 3.91 8.36 11.78
C LEU A 290 2.67 8.75 12.58
N ARG A 291 2.18 9.97 12.39
CA ARG A 291 0.92 10.43 12.96
C ARG A 291 -0.26 9.67 12.38
N TRP A 292 -0.16 9.13 11.16
CA TRP A 292 -1.17 8.28 10.54
C TRP A 292 -1.09 6.83 11.01
N SER A 293 -2.25 6.24 11.33
CA SER A 293 -2.33 4.87 11.84
C SER A 293 -2.30 3.82 10.73
N LYS A 294 -2.02 2.57 11.13
CA LYS A 294 -2.15 1.40 10.24
C LYS A 294 -3.53 1.33 9.61
N GLU A 295 -4.58 1.59 10.37
CA GLU A 295 -5.96 1.48 9.89
C GLU A 295 -6.31 2.57 8.87
N ALA A 296 -5.88 3.80 9.10
CA ALA A 296 -6.11 4.89 8.15
C ALA A 296 -5.40 4.62 6.82
N LEU A 297 -4.14 4.17 6.88
CA LEU A 297 -3.39 3.78 5.68
C LEU A 297 -4.05 2.59 4.97
N ALA A 298 -4.48 1.57 5.72
CA ALA A 298 -5.18 0.43 5.14
C ALA A 298 -6.50 0.86 4.51
N GLY A 299 -7.20 1.82 5.10
CA GLY A 299 -8.46 2.32 4.56
C GLY A 299 -8.31 3.00 3.22
N ALA A 300 -7.34 3.89 3.11
CA ALA A 300 -6.97 4.45 1.82
C ALA A 300 -6.56 3.36 0.81
N ALA A 301 -5.76 2.37 1.24
CA ALA A 301 -5.35 1.29 0.36
C ALA A 301 -6.52 0.41 -0.14
N TYR A 302 -7.56 0.20 0.68
CA TYR A 302 -8.78 -0.46 0.24
C TYR A 302 -9.50 0.35 -0.85
N GLU A 303 -9.66 1.66 -0.66
CA GLU A 303 -10.28 2.53 -1.68
C GLU A 303 -9.49 2.51 -2.99
N VAL A 304 -8.16 2.63 -2.93
CA VAL A 304 -7.29 2.53 -4.11
C VAL A 304 -7.42 1.17 -4.79
N THR A 305 -7.48 0.09 -4.02
CA THR A 305 -7.69 -1.26 -4.57
C THR A 305 -9.04 -1.39 -5.25
N PHE A 306 -10.10 -0.81 -4.67
CA PHE A 306 -11.44 -0.87 -5.23
C PHE A 306 -11.57 -0.04 -6.51
N TRP A 307 -10.95 1.14 -6.53
CA TRP A 307 -10.76 1.92 -7.75
C TRP A 307 -10.02 1.11 -8.83
N TYR A 308 -8.93 0.43 -8.48
CA TYR A 308 -8.18 -0.39 -9.44
C TYR A 308 -9.05 -1.53 -10.01
N MET A 309 -9.88 -2.18 -9.18
CA MET A 309 -10.85 -3.18 -9.65
C MET A 309 -11.89 -2.58 -10.61
N ALA A 310 -12.35 -1.36 -10.36
CA ALA A 310 -13.23 -0.64 -11.30
C ALA A 310 -12.57 -0.50 -12.68
N LYS A 311 -11.29 -0.14 -12.69
CA LYS A 311 -10.50 0.06 -13.90
C LYS A 311 -10.19 -1.24 -14.65
N VAL A 312 -9.92 -2.33 -13.94
CA VAL A 312 -9.84 -3.65 -14.58
C VAL A 312 -11.19 -4.01 -15.20
N GLY A 313 -12.31 -3.69 -14.55
CA GLY A 313 -13.66 -3.84 -15.10
C GLY A 313 -13.90 -3.04 -16.38
N GLU A 314 -13.43 -1.79 -16.46
CA GLU A 314 -13.50 -0.98 -17.69
C GLU A 314 -12.83 -1.69 -18.89
N VAL A 315 -11.69 -2.33 -18.65
CA VAL A 315 -10.97 -3.08 -19.68
C VAL A 315 -11.70 -4.38 -20.03
N VAL A 316 -12.09 -5.15 -19.01
CA VAL A 316 -12.75 -6.46 -19.17
C VAL A 316 -14.10 -6.34 -19.88
N TYR A 317 -14.89 -5.32 -19.55
CA TYR A 317 -16.22 -5.11 -20.10
C TYR A 317 -16.24 -4.14 -21.29
N GLY A 318 -15.08 -3.76 -21.84
CA GLY A 318 -14.98 -2.89 -23.01
C GLY A 318 -15.71 -3.44 -24.26
N GLY A 319 -15.90 -4.76 -24.35
CA GLY A 319 -16.70 -5.41 -25.39
C GLY A 319 -18.20 -5.54 -25.09
N GLY A 320 -18.65 -5.02 -23.95
CA GLY A 320 -20.02 -5.12 -23.44
C GLY A 320 -20.09 -5.81 -22.07
N ALA A 321 -20.79 -5.19 -21.12
CA ALA A 321 -21.05 -5.79 -19.81
C ALA A 321 -22.15 -6.88 -19.91
N PRO A 322 -22.16 -7.88 -19.00
CA PRO A 322 -23.26 -8.83 -18.88
C PRO A 322 -24.62 -8.14 -18.75
N LYS A 323 -25.70 -8.76 -19.24
CA LYS A 323 -27.05 -8.15 -19.28
C LYS A 323 -27.51 -7.56 -17.93
N HIS A 324 -27.19 -8.19 -16.81
CA HIS A 324 -27.56 -7.73 -15.48
C HIS A 324 -26.76 -6.49 -15.00
N LEU A 325 -25.64 -6.17 -15.65
CA LEU A 325 -24.81 -4.99 -15.42
C LEU A 325 -24.90 -3.97 -16.56
N ALA A 326 -25.70 -4.24 -17.61
CA ALA A 326 -25.72 -3.43 -18.83
C ALA A 326 -26.21 -1.99 -18.64
N ARG A 327 -26.87 -1.68 -17.51
CA ARG A 327 -27.31 -0.32 -17.16
C ARG A 327 -26.25 0.51 -16.41
N MET A 328 -25.13 -0.12 -16.04
CA MET A 328 -24.04 0.52 -15.29
C MET A 328 -22.96 1.02 -16.25
N THR A 329 -22.19 2.02 -15.84
CA THR A 329 -20.91 2.31 -16.49
C THR A 329 -19.98 1.10 -16.37
N LEU A 330 -18.98 0.98 -17.24
CA LEU A 330 -18.08 -0.18 -17.21
C LEU A 330 -17.29 -0.28 -15.88
N GLY A 331 -16.94 0.86 -15.29
CA GLY A 331 -16.28 0.91 -13.98
C GLY A 331 -17.19 0.50 -12.82
N GLU A 332 -18.47 0.88 -12.86
CA GLU A 332 -19.49 0.41 -11.90
C GLU A 332 -19.76 -1.09 -12.07
N ALA A 333 -19.85 -1.58 -13.31
CA ALA A 333 -19.97 -3.01 -13.60
C ALA A 333 -18.77 -3.78 -13.02
N GLY A 334 -17.55 -3.25 -13.17
CA GLY A 334 -16.33 -3.79 -12.53
C GLY A 334 -16.44 -3.90 -11.02
N ARG A 335 -16.84 -2.80 -10.37
CA ARG A 335 -17.01 -2.75 -8.90
C ARG A 335 -18.09 -3.72 -8.41
N ASN A 336 -19.24 -3.75 -9.06
CA ASN A 336 -20.34 -4.62 -8.67
C ASN A 336 -20.05 -6.09 -8.96
N ALA A 337 -19.33 -6.40 -10.05
CA ALA A 337 -18.79 -7.72 -10.28
C ALA A 337 -17.85 -8.13 -9.15
N ALA A 338 -16.89 -7.29 -8.75
CA ALA A 338 -15.99 -7.59 -7.63
C ALA A 338 -16.76 -7.92 -6.33
N LYS A 339 -17.76 -7.11 -5.97
CA LYS A 339 -18.62 -7.37 -4.80
C LYS A 339 -19.35 -8.72 -4.90
N MET A 340 -19.95 -9.01 -6.05
CA MET A 340 -20.65 -10.26 -6.31
C MET A 340 -19.72 -11.48 -6.26
N MET A 341 -18.52 -11.38 -6.83
CA MET A 341 -17.54 -12.46 -6.80
C MET A 341 -16.99 -12.72 -5.41
N LEU A 342 -16.89 -11.68 -4.56
CA LEU A 342 -16.54 -11.86 -3.16
C LEU A 342 -17.65 -12.55 -2.37
N TYR A 343 -18.92 -12.26 -2.66
CA TYR A 343 -20.04 -13.02 -2.10
C TYR A 343 -19.95 -14.51 -2.47
N TYR A 344 -19.73 -14.83 -3.75
CA TYR A 344 -19.54 -16.22 -4.16
C TYR A 344 -18.29 -16.85 -3.54
N ALA A 345 -17.20 -16.10 -3.36
CA ALA A 345 -16.00 -16.59 -2.69
C ALA A 345 -16.26 -17.03 -1.23
N ILE A 346 -17.21 -16.39 -0.52
CA ILE A 346 -17.65 -16.84 0.81
C ILE A 346 -18.29 -18.23 0.70
N LEU A 347 -19.21 -18.43 -0.25
CA LEU A 347 -19.89 -19.71 -0.47
C LEU A 347 -18.95 -20.84 -0.90
N ARG A 348 -17.83 -20.49 -1.54
CA ARG A 348 -16.79 -21.40 -2.03
C ARG A 348 -15.61 -21.58 -1.06
N ALA A 349 -15.67 -20.99 0.13
CA ALA A 349 -14.56 -21.06 1.08
C ALA A 349 -14.32 -22.51 1.55
N ARG A 350 -13.07 -22.97 1.43
CA ARG A 350 -12.66 -24.34 1.85
C ARG A 350 -12.16 -24.41 3.28
N SER A 351 -11.87 -23.25 3.87
CA SER A 351 -11.34 -23.15 5.21
C SER A 351 -11.90 -21.92 5.89
N TRP A 352 -11.90 -21.95 7.23
CA TRP A 352 -12.25 -20.79 8.04
C TRP A 352 -11.42 -19.55 7.67
N HIS A 353 -10.13 -19.72 7.33
CA HIS A 353 -9.28 -18.60 6.94
C HIS A 353 -9.68 -17.96 5.61
N ASP A 354 -10.12 -18.77 4.64
CA ASP A 354 -10.55 -18.28 3.33
C ASP A 354 -11.88 -17.54 3.46
N GLU A 355 -12.82 -18.11 4.21
CA GLU A 355 -14.11 -17.49 4.54
C GLU A 355 -13.91 -16.14 5.20
N GLN A 356 -13.08 -16.08 6.25
CA GLN A 356 -12.83 -14.86 7.01
C GLN A 356 -12.15 -13.76 6.18
N ARG A 357 -11.39 -14.09 5.13
CA ARG A 357 -10.82 -13.10 4.20
C ARG A 357 -11.85 -12.63 3.19
N ALA A 358 -12.65 -13.56 2.64
CA ALA A 358 -13.70 -13.23 1.69
C ALA A 358 -14.75 -12.31 2.33
N ILE A 359 -15.19 -12.61 3.57
CA ILE A 359 -16.08 -11.74 4.36
C ILE A 359 -15.46 -10.37 4.59
N ALA A 360 -14.16 -10.31 4.96
CA ALA A 360 -13.50 -9.03 5.20
C ALA A 360 -13.50 -8.12 3.97
N LEU A 361 -13.16 -8.67 2.80
CA LEU A 361 -13.18 -7.93 1.53
C LEU A 361 -14.61 -7.60 1.10
N TYR A 362 -15.54 -8.54 1.24
CA TYR A 362 -16.95 -8.34 0.91
C TYR A 362 -17.53 -7.18 1.71
N ASN A 363 -17.36 -7.17 3.03
CA ASN A 363 -17.85 -6.09 3.87
C ASN A 363 -17.14 -4.76 3.52
N ALA A 364 -15.83 -4.77 3.32
CA ALA A 364 -15.08 -3.55 3.01
C ALA A 364 -15.55 -2.89 1.69
N TYR A 365 -15.61 -3.66 0.61
CA TYR A 365 -16.01 -3.14 -0.70
C TYR A 365 -17.53 -3.03 -0.87
N GLY A 366 -18.28 -3.90 -0.21
CA GLY A 366 -19.75 -3.88 -0.15
C GLY A 366 -20.25 -2.51 0.27
N PHE A 367 -19.67 -1.99 1.34
CA PHE A 367 -20.06 -0.72 1.95
C PHE A 367 -19.19 0.48 1.55
N GLY A 368 -18.06 0.27 0.87
CA GLY A 368 -17.09 1.35 0.61
C GLY A 368 -16.48 1.86 1.92
N TYR A 369 -16.24 0.95 2.86
CA TYR A 369 -15.78 1.29 4.20
C TYR A 369 -14.77 0.27 4.67
N ALA A 370 -13.51 0.68 4.76
CA ALA A 370 -12.40 -0.20 5.12
C ALA A 370 -12.52 -0.90 6.49
N LEU A 371 -13.22 -0.28 7.44
CA LEU A 371 -13.52 -0.92 8.72
C LEU A 371 -14.57 -2.04 8.60
N GLY A 372 -15.14 -2.26 7.41
CA GLY A 372 -15.85 -3.50 7.04
C GLY A 372 -15.08 -4.77 7.40
N THR A 373 -13.75 -4.70 7.41
CA THR A 373 -12.84 -5.78 7.84
C THR A 373 -12.83 -6.05 9.35
N SER A 374 -13.44 -5.18 10.15
CA SER A 374 -13.37 -5.16 11.62
C SER A 374 -14.71 -5.47 12.30
N PHE A 375 -15.76 -5.81 11.55
CA PHE A 375 -16.98 -6.34 12.13
C PHE A 375 -16.77 -7.77 12.61
N LYS A 376 -17.03 -8.02 13.89
CA LYS A 376 -16.87 -9.34 14.51
C LYS A 376 -18.02 -9.67 15.45
N ASN A 377 -18.40 -10.92 15.46
CA ASN A 377 -19.34 -11.50 16.41
C ASN A 377 -18.67 -11.77 17.78
N PRO A 378 -19.44 -12.20 18.80
CA PRO A 378 -18.90 -12.47 20.14
C PRO A 378 -17.82 -13.54 20.19
N ARG A 379 -17.72 -14.40 19.17
CA ARG A 379 -16.68 -15.43 19.04
C ARG A 379 -15.40 -14.92 18.39
N GLY A 380 -15.37 -13.64 17.97
CA GLY A 380 -14.23 -13.03 17.28
C GLY A 380 -14.14 -13.37 15.78
N SER A 381 -15.17 -14.01 15.21
CA SER A 381 -15.28 -14.27 13.78
C SER A 381 -15.99 -13.12 13.10
N ARG A 382 -15.59 -12.80 11.86
CA ARG A 382 -16.32 -11.90 10.99
C ARG A 382 -17.60 -12.57 10.50
N GLU A 383 -18.62 -11.75 10.33
CA GLU A 383 -19.89 -12.13 9.72
C GLU A 383 -20.09 -11.31 8.45
N MET A 384 -20.66 -11.95 7.43
CA MET A 384 -21.14 -11.25 6.25
C MET A 384 -22.31 -10.37 6.68
N LEU A 385 -22.23 -9.08 6.37
CA LEU A 385 -23.25 -8.11 6.74
C LEU A 385 -24.06 -7.69 5.53
N TRP A 386 -25.31 -7.36 5.78
CA TRP A 386 -26.21 -6.66 4.87
C TRP A 386 -26.35 -5.20 5.30
N PHE A 387 -27.07 -4.41 4.51
CA PHE A 387 -27.25 -3.00 4.82
C PHE A 387 -28.09 -2.79 6.08
N GLU A 388 -29.10 -3.64 6.27
CA GLU A 388 -29.98 -3.71 7.43
C GLU A 388 -29.20 -4.01 8.72
N ASP A 389 -28.14 -4.81 8.63
CA ASP A 389 -27.27 -5.07 9.78
C ASP A 389 -26.53 -3.79 10.23
N LEU A 390 -26.18 -2.90 9.29
CA LEU A 390 -25.56 -1.62 9.61
C LEU A 390 -26.55 -0.67 10.28
N GLU A 391 -27.80 -0.65 9.81
CA GLU A 391 -28.88 0.11 10.46
C GLU A 391 -29.12 -0.40 11.89
N GLU A 392 -29.12 -1.72 12.09
CA GLU A 392 -29.22 -2.31 13.43
C GLU A 392 -28.04 -1.93 14.32
N ILE A 393 -26.81 -1.95 13.78
CA ILE A 393 -25.61 -1.52 14.50
C ILE A 393 -25.69 -0.04 14.88
N LEU A 394 -26.20 0.85 14.02
CA LEU A 394 -26.38 2.25 14.36
C LEU A 394 -27.45 2.45 15.45
N ALA A 395 -28.52 1.67 15.41
CA ALA A 395 -29.61 1.76 16.38
C ALA A 395 -29.27 1.13 17.75
N HIS A 396 -28.48 0.06 17.76
CA HIS A 396 -28.32 -0.82 18.94
C HIS A 396 -26.86 -1.11 19.32
N GLY A 397 -25.89 -0.62 18.55
CA GLY A 397 -24.45 -0.85 18.74
C GLY A 397 -23.97 -2.24 18.32
N LYS A 398 -24.86 -3.13 17.86
CA LYS A 398 -24.59 -4.49 17.40
C LYS A 398 -25.77 -5.05 16.60
N THR A 399 -25.53 -6.08 15.79
CA THR A 399 -26.59 -6.86 15.15
C THR A 399 -27.29 -7.80 16.14
N LYS A 400 -28.38 -8.44 15.70
CA LYS A 400 -29.11 -9.48 16.43
C LYS A 400 -28.22 -10.65 16.85
N HIS A 401 -27.23 -10.99 16.02
CA HIS A 401 -26.24 -12.04 16.27
C HIS A 401 -25.06 -11.58 17.13
N GLY A 402 -25.06 -10.31 17.54
CA GLY A 402 -24.03 -9.69 18.37
C GLY A 402 -22.80 -9.24 17.59
N CYS A 403 -22.89 -9.16 16.26
CA CYS A 403 -21.82 -8.61 15.44
C CYS A 403 -21.70 -7.11 15.66
N ARG A 404 -20.47 -6.62 15.86
CA ARG A 404 -20.18 -5.21 16.09
C ARG A 404 -18.80 -4.86 15.55
N LEU A 405 -18.55 -3.57 15.42
CA LEU A 405 -17.26 -3.07 15.02
C LEU A 405 -16.28 -3.15 16.20
N VAL A 406 -15.14 -3.81 16.02
CA VAL A 406 -14.10 -3.93 17.06
C VAL A 406 -12.87 -3.05 16.77
N PRO A 407 -12.13 -2.61 17.80
CA PRO A 407 -10.80 -2.01 17.65
C PRO A 407 -9.78 -2.95 16.98
#